data_AF-A0A973MPS5-F1
#
_entry.id   AF-A0A973MPS5-F1
#
_cell.length_a   1.000
_cell.length_b   1.000
_cell.length_c   1.000
_cell.angle_alpha   90.00
_cell.angle_beta   90.00
_cell.angle_gamma   90.00
#
_symmetry.space_group_name_H-M   'P 1'
#
loop_
_entity.id
_entity.type
_entity.pdbx_description
1 polymer ?
#
loop_
_entity_poly.entity_id
_entity_poly.type
_entity_poly.pdbx_seq_one_letter_code
_entity_poly.pdbx_strand_id
1 'polypeptide(L)'
;SWNQTNTFPHHTFWWEGIDGTRIFTHFPPIDTYNARFSGEEMDRAVRNYAEKGAGTRSLAPFGWGDGGGGPTREIMERARRLADLEGSPKVVVEHPDDFFAKAREEYPDAPVWNGELYLELHRATYTSQARTKQGNRRSEHRLREAELWATTAALHAPGYAYPYEKLDRLWKTVLLHQFHDILPGSSIAWVHREAEAEYARVAKELEELTAEAVAALGGGAARVFNTSPFDRSEVVRTAEGVPTYVEVPASGSAPLAAAEPPQPVTVAGRVLDNGLVRVEVAEDGTLASVRDLRAGREVLADKGNLHRLHTDLPNYWDAWDIDKHYKNRYTDLLDADSVTVVEEDPLLGAIRVERSFGKGSKLTQTITLRAGSPRIDFETDIDWHEAEKILKAGFPVDIRAPHSSAEIQFGHIQRPTHTNTSWEAARFEVSGHRWVHIAEPGYGVAVINDSTYGHDVSRTVREDGGTTTRVSLSLVRAPRIPDPEADQGRHRFVYSLLPGASIEDAVAEGYALNLPLRVADSAGAPEPVVSVDGEGVTVEAVKLADDKSGDVVVRLYESRGGRAQGVLRTGFPLAGAQVTDLLERPLEDAEVVEGAVPVTLRPFQILTLRLRRG
;
A
#
# COMPACT_ATOMS: atom_id res chain seq x y z
N SER A 1 -3.16 18.28 -18.61
CA SER A 1 -4.30 17.93 -17.73
C SER A 1 -3.94 18.02 -16.23
N TRP A 2 -4.47 19.05 -15.58
CA TRP A 2 -4.74 19.22 -14.13
C TRP A 2 -3.57 19.38 -13.14
N ASN A 3 -2.32 19.11 -13.51
CA ASN A 3 -1.20 19.45 -12.65
C ASN A 3 -1.19 20.95 -12.28
N GLN A 4 -1.04 21.26 -10.99
CA GLN A 4 -1.05 22.64 -10.50
C GLN A 4 0.20 23.43 -10.91
N THR A 5 1.36 22.78 -10.98
CA THR A 5 2.65 23.47 -11.17
C THR A 5 3.28 23.16 -12.52
N ASN A 6 3.38 21.88 -12.89
CA ASN A 6 4.11 21.47 -14.09
C ASN A 6 3.19 20.91 -15.18
N THR A 7 3.26 21.51 -16.36
CA THR A 7 2.66 20.92 -17.56
C THR A 7 3.41 19.65 -17.95
N PHE A 8 2.69 18.54 -18.09
CA PHE A 8 3.26 17.30 -18.58
C PHE A 8 3.76 17.46 -20.03
N PRO A 9 4.99 17.00 -20.36
CA PRO A 9 5.64 17.39 -21.61
C PRO A 9 5.09 16.68 -22.86
N HIS A 10 4.33 15.59 -22.70
CA HIS A 10 3.92 14.74 -23.82
C HIS A 10 2.41 14.47 -23.85
N HIS A 11 1.85 14.40 -25.05
CA HIS A 11 0.50 13.89 -25.25
C HIS A 11 0.51 12.48 -25.81
N THR A 12 1.50 12.11 -26.63
CA THR A 12 1.69 10.73 -27.13
C THR A 12 3.09 10.23 -26.77
N PHE A 13 3.17 9.17 -25.97
CA PHE A 13 4.45 8.68 -25.43
C PHE A 13 4.38 7.19 -25.04
N TRP A 14 5.54 6.57 -24.85
CA TRP A 14 5.67 5.27 -24.20
C TRP A 14 5.78 5.46 -22.69
N TRP A 15 4.82 4.94 -21.93
CA TRP A 15 4.92 4.90 -20.47
C TRP A 15 5.64 3.62 -20.05
N GLU A 16 6.81 3.76 -19.46
CA GLU A 16 7.64 2.67 -18.96
C GLU A 16 7.43 2.49 -17.45
N GLY A 17 6.95 1.30 -17.07
CA GLY A 17 6.80 0.88 -15.68
C GLY A 17 8.13 0.58 -14.99
N ILE A 18 8.09 0.32 -13.69
CA ILE A 18 9.29 0.06 -12.88
C ILE A 18 10.06 -1.19 -13.32
N ASP A 19 9.41 -2.14 -13.98
CA ASP A 19 9.98 -3.38 -14.53
C ASP A 19 10.54 -3.22 -15.95
N GLY A 20 10.38 -2.02 -16.54
CA GLY A 20 10.75 -1.72 -17.93
C GLY A 20 9.70 -2.07 -18.97
N THR A 21 8.52 -2.58 -18.59
CA THR A 21 7.42 -2.82 -19.53
C THR A 21 6.86 -1.49 -20.04
N ARG A 22 6.59 -1.39 -21.35
CA ARG A 22 6.11 -0.16 -21.99
C ARG A 22 4.68 -0.27 -22.50
N ILE A 23 3.87 0.75 -22.19
CA ILE A 23 2.50 0.91 -22.69
C ILE A 23 2.43 2.18 -23.53
N PHE A 24 1.90 2.08 -24.75
CA PHE A 24 1.69 3.25 -25.60
C PHE A 24 0.54 4.09 -25.03
N THR A 25 0.84 5.31 -24.62
CA THR A 25 -0.04 6.17 -23.82
C THR A 25 -0.38 7.43 -24.59
N HIS A 26 -1.65 7.84 -24.52
CA HIS A 26 -2.11 9.10 -25.07
C HIS A 26 -2.93 9.90 -24.06
N PHE A 27 -2.53 11.15 -23.81
CA PHE A 27 -3.31 12.14 -23.07
C PHE A 27 -4.01 13.06 -24.06
N PRO A 28 -5.36 13.18 -24.02
CA PRO A 28 -6.09 14.08 -24.91
C PRO A 28 -5.65 15.55 -24.74
N PRO A 29 -5.07 16.21 -25.76
CA PRO A 29 -4.62 17.61 -25.69
C PRO A 29 -5.76 18.63 -25.54
N ILE A 30 -7.00 18.17 -25.70
CA ILE A 30 -8.22 18.93 -25.44
C ILE A 30 -8.45 19.19 -23.94
N ASP A 31 -7.69 18.53 -23.04
CA ASP A 31 -7.71 18.66 -21.58
C ASP A 31 -9.10 18.39 -20.93
N THR A 32 -9.92 17.60 -21.60
CA THR A 32 -11.21 17.14 -21.10
C THR A 32 -11.55 15.78 -21.69
N TYR A 33 -12.35 15.01 -20.97
CA TYR A 33 -12.97 13.80 -21.50
C TYR A 33 -14.47 14.01 -21.81
N ASN A 34 -14.96 15.25 -21.64
CA ASN A 34 -16.33 15.70 -21.88
C ASN A 34 -16.41 16.63 -23.11
N ALA A 35 -15.63 16.34 -24.16
CA ALA A 35 -15.55 17.22 -25.33
C ALA A 35 -16.92 17.39 -26.01
N ARG A 36 -17.20 18.60 -26.49
CA ARG A 36 -18.45 18.95 -27.20
C ARG A 36 -18.24 19.39 -28.66
N PHE A 37 -17.01 19.26 -29.13
CA PHE A 37 -16.57 19.64 -30.47
C PHE A 37 -16.91 21.10 -30.84
N SER A 38 -16.72 22.02 -29.91
CA SER A 38 -16.76 23.46 -30.19
C SER A 38 -15.49 23.91 -30.93
N GLY A 39 -15.56 25.03 -31.64
CA GLY A 39 -14.39 25.59 -32.34
C GLY A 39 -13.21 25.88 -31.39
N GLU A 40 -13.50 26.33 -30.17
CA GLU A 40 -12.49 26.58 -29.14
C GLU A 40 -11.79 25.28 -28.69
N GLU A 41 -12.56 24.22 -28.47
CA GLU A 41 -12.01 22.90 -28.11
C GLU A 41 -11.13 22.33 -29.22
N MET A 42 -11.54 22.48 -30.48
CA MET A 42 -10.77 22.00 -31.63
C MET A 42 -9.47 22.79 -31.83
N ASP A 43 -9.53 24.12 -31.73
CA ASP A 43 -8.33 24.97 -31.75
C ASP A 43 -7.38 24.62 -30.58
N ARG A 44 -7.93 24.39 -29.39
CA ARG A 44 -7.15 23.97 -28.21
C ARG A 44 -6.45 22.64 -28.41
N ALA A 45 -7.17 21.62 -28.90
CA ALA A 45 -6.60 20.29 -29.14
C ALA A 45 -5.39 20.37 -30.09
N VAL A 46 -5.49 21.14 -31.18
CA VAL A 46 -4.38 21.32 -32.12
C VAL A 46 -3.24 22.15 -31.52
N ARG A 47 -3.54 23.24 -30.83
CA ARG A 47 -2.50 24.09 -30.22
C ARG A 47 -1.71 23.36 -29.15
N ASN A 48 -2.39 22.59 -28.31
CA ASN A 48 -1.79 21.93 -27.15
C ASN A 48 -1.04 20.65 -27.50
N TYR A 49 -1.36 19.98 -28.60
CA TYR A 49 -0.71 18.71 -28.95
C TYR A 49 0.82 18.87 -29.07
N ALA A 50 1.54 18.25 -28.14
CA ALA A 50 2.98 18.48 -27.96
C ALA A 50 3.81 17.86 -29.09
N GLU A 51 3.37 16.71 -29.58
CA GLU A 51 4.04 15.95 -30.64
C GLU A 51 3.57 16.35 -32.06
N LYS A 52 2.90 17.51 -32.20
CA LYS A 52 2.48 18.03 -33.51
C LYS A 52 3.68 18.19 -34.44
N GLY A 53 3.55 17.64 -35.65
CA GLY A 53 4.62 17.60 -36.66
C GLY A 53 5.31 16.24 -36.75
N ALA A 54 5.38 15.48 -35.65
CA ALA A 54 5.80 14.08 -35.67
C ALA A 54 4.60 13.12 -35.71
N GLY A 55 3.50 13.50 -35.06
CA GLY A 55 2.19 12.87 -35.23
C GLY A 55 1.12 13.89 -35.62
N THR A 56 0.03 13.38 -36.20
CA THR A 56 -1.13 14.17 -36.64
C THR A 56 -2.45 13.73 -36.01
N ARG A 57 -2.41 12.66 -35.19
CA ARG A 57 -3.59 12.07 -34.54
C ARG A 57 -3.70 12.48 -33.08
N SER A 58 -4.90 12.86 -32.68
CA SER A 58 -5.26 13.18 -31.31
C SER A 58 -6.60 12.52 -30.97
N LEU A 59 -6.71 11.92 -29.78
CA LEU A 59 -7.98 11.43 -29.27
C LEU A 59 -8.73 12.59 -28.59
N ALA A 60 -10.06 12.61 -28.72
CA ALA A 60 -10.93 13.53 -28.01
C ALA A 60 -12.15 12.77 -27.46
N PRO A 61 -12.08 12.24 -26.22
CA PRO A 61 -13.25 11.64 -25.59
C PRO A 61 -14.37 12.69 -25.43
N PHE A 62 -15.59 12.31 -25.77
CA PHE A 62 -16.70 13.25 -25.95
C PHE A 62 -18.00 12.75 -25.30
N GLY A 63 -18.82 13.70 -24.85
CA GLY A 63 -20.08 13.43 -24.15
C GLY A 63 -20.15 14.09 -22.78
N TRP A 64 -21.08 13.61 -21.96
CA TRP A 64 -21.28 14.05 -20.58
C TRP A 64 -20.90 12.94 -19.59
N GLY A 65 -19.78 13.16 -18.89
CA GLY A 65 -19.28 12.40 -17.75
C GLY A 65 -19.64 13.03 -16.40
N ASP A 66 -18.93 12.67 -15.33
CA ASP A 66 -19.12 13.20 -13.96
C ASP A 66 -20.59 13.13 -13.44
N GLY A 67 -21.30 12.04 -13.74
CA GLY A 67 -22.73 11.89 -13.38
C GLY A 67 -23.62 11.36 -14.52
N GLY A 68 -23.04 11.12 -15.69
CA GLY A 68 -23.67 10.41 -16.81
C GLY A 68 -24.26 11.31 -17.90
N GLY A 69 -24.69 10.69 -19.02
CA GLY A 69 -25.38 11.37 -20.11
C GLY A 69 -24.84 11.07 -21.52
N GLY A 70 -23.59 10.61 -21.65
CA GLY A 70 -23.01 10.19 -22.93
C GLY A 70 -23.03 11.30 -24.01
N PRO A 71 -22.76 10.97 -25.28
CA PRO A 71 -22.81 11.94 -26.37
C PRO A 71 -24.25 12.28 -26.80
N THR A 72 -24.54 13.56 -27.01
CA THR A 72 -25.86 14.01 -27.49
C THR A 72 -25.94 14.04 -29.02
N ARG A 73 -27.17 14.12 -29.56
CA ARG A 73 -27.41 14.25 -31.00
C ARG A 73 -26.68 15.46 -31.60
N GLU A 74 -26.63 16.57 -30.87
CA GLU A 74 -25.98 17.82 -31.28
C GLU A 74 -24.46 17.68 -31.32
N ILE A 75 -23.87 16.95 -30.36
CA ILE A 75 -22.43 16.63 -30.37
C ILE A 75 -22.10 15.80 -31.62
N MET A 76 -22.92 14.79 -31.92
CA MET A 76 -22.74 13.97 -33.12
C MET A 76 -22.92 14.76 -34.42
N GLU A 77 -23.86 15.71 -34.44
CA GLU A 77 -24.04 16.60 -35.60
C GLU A 77 -22.85 17.55 -35.80
N ARG A 78 -22.23 18.04 -34.72
CA ARG A 78 -20.96 18.80 -34.81
C ARG A 78 -19.83 17.95 -35.34
N ALA A 79 -19.68 16.71 -34.85
CA ALA A 79 -18.66 15.79 -35.34
C ALA A 79 -18.79 15.58 -36.87
N ARG A 80 -20.02 15.41 -37.39
CA ARG A 80 -20.26 15.30 -38.84
C ARG A 80 -19.83 16.55 -39.61
N ARG A 81 -20.12 17.74 -39.08
CA ARG A 81 -19.73 19.01 -39.73
C ARG A 81 -18.22 19.20 -39.73
N LEU A 82 -17.53 18.70 -38.71
CA LEU A 82 -16.07 18.75 -38.57
C LEU A 82 -15.33 17.63 -39.32
N ALA A 83 -16.05 16.75 -40.03
CA ALA A 83 -15.42 15.69 -40.82
C ALA A 83 -14.47 16.24 -41.90
N ASP A 84 -14.81 17.39 -42.48
CA ASP A 84 -14.00 18.06 -43.51
C ASP A 84 -14.25 19.58 -43.56
N LEU A 85 -14.35 20.24 -42.39
CA LEU A 85 -14.51 21.69 -42.31
C LEU A 85 -13.16 22.39 -42.50
N GLU A 86 -13.02 23.18 -43.56
CA GLU A 86 -11.80 23.94 -43.83
C GLU A 86 -11.45 24.87 -42.65
N GLY A 87 -10.17 24.84 -42.25
CA GLY A 87 -9.66 25.61 -41.10
C GLY A 87 -9.87 24.95 -39.73
N SER A 88 -10.49 23.76 -39.67
CA SER A 88 -10.63 22.96 -38.44
C SER A 88 -9.88 21.62 -38.57
N PRO A 89 -9.43 21.00 -37.46
CA PRO A 89 -8.99 19.60 -37.52
C PRO A 89 -10.12 18.68 -38.00
N LYS A 90 -9.75 17.65 -38.76
CA LYS A 90 -10.72 16.65 -39.24
C LYS A 90 -11.11 15.74 -38.07
N VAL A 91 -12.41 15.60 -37.84
CA VAL A 91 -12.96 14.73 -36.80
C VAL A 91 -13.50 13.44 -37.42
N VAL A 92 -13.02 12.32 -36.89
CA VAL A 92 -13.53 10.97 -37.21
C VAL A 92 -14.00 10.32 -35.91
N VAL A 93 -15.20 9.75 -35.92
CA VAL A 93 -15.71 8.97 -34.79
C VAL A 93 -15.39 7.51 -35.03
N GLU A 94 -14.50 6.95 -34.21
CA GLU A 94 -14.02 5.57 -34.32
C GLU A 94 -13.77 4.96 -32.94
N HIS A 95 -13.49 3.65 -32.91
CA HIS A 95 -13.16 2.95 -31.67
C HIS A 95 -11.76 3.36 -31.17
N PRO A 96 -11.50 3.45 -29.85
CA PRO A 96 -10.17 3.77 -29.32
C PRO A 96 -9.05 2.85 -29.83
N ASP A 97 -9.34 1.57 -30.07
CA ASP A 97 -8.37 0.61 -30.61
C ASP A 97 -7.88 1.01 -32.01
N ASP A 98 -8.78 1.52 -32.86
CA ASP A 98 -8.43 2.00 -34.21
C ASP A 98 -7.53 3.23 -34.12
N PHE A 99 -7.82 4.15 -33.19
CA PHE A 99 -6.98 5.31 -32.92
C PHE A 99 -5.58 4.89 -32.48
N PHE A 100 -5.47 4.01 -31.48
CA PHE A 100 -4.18 3.60 -30.92
C PHE A 100 -3.34 2.82 -31.94
N ALA A 101 -3.96 1.94 -32.73
CA ALA A 101 -3.27 1.24 -33.81
C ALA A 101 -2.64 2.23 -34.81
N LYS A 102 -3.43 3.20 -35.30
CA LYS A 102 -2.97 4.20 -36.27
C LYS A 102 -1.96 5.19 -35.69
N ALA A 103 -2.18 5.65 -34.45
CA ALA A 103 -1.27 6.58 -33.77
C ALA A 103 0.09 5.93 -33.49
N ARG A 104 0.11 4.65 -33.12
CA ARG A 104 1.35 3.89 -32.92
C ARG A 104 2.08 3.61 -34.23
N GLU A 105 1.35 3.30 -35.31
CA GLU A 105 1.94 3.12 -36.64
C GLU A 105 2.55 4.42 -37.17
N GLU A 106 1.88 5.55 -36.95
CA GLU A 106 2.34 6.87 -37.36
C GLU A 106 3.53 7.39 -36.55
N TYR A 107 3.55 7.10 -35.24
CA TYR A 107 4.56 7.61 -34.31
C TYR A 107 5.19 6.49 -33.46
N PRO A 108 5.94 5.56 -34.08
CA PRO A 108 6.53 4.41 -33.38
C PRO A 108 7.66 4.84 -32.41
N ASP A 109 8.43 5.86 -32.77
CA ASP A 109 9.57 6.37 -31.99
C ASP A 109 9.16 7.47 -30.99
N ALA A 110 7.96 7.34 -30.41
CA ALA A 110 7.45 8.26 -29.40
C ALA A 110 8.41 8.39 -28.18
N PRO A 111 8.45 9.53 -27.49
CA PRO A 111 9.27 9.72 -26.30
C PRO A 111 8.87 8.72 -25.20
N VAL A 112 9.79 8.40 -24.31
CA VAL A 112 9.56 7.49 -23.17
C VAL A 112 9.46 8.30 -21.89
N TRP A 113 8.38 8.10 -21.13
CA TRP A 113 8.27 8.52 -19.73
C TRP A 113 8.49 7.31 -18.83
N ASN A 114 9.58 7.30 -18.05
CA ASN A 114 9.87 6.23 -17.10
C ASN A 114 9.40 6.61 -15.70
N GLY A 115 8.62 5.72 -15.08
CA GLY A 115 8.21 5.81 -13.68
C GLY A 115 6.84 6.44 -13.48
N GLU A 116 6.62 6.94 -12.26
CA GLU A 116 5.31 7.46 -11.81
C GLU A 116 4.83 8.67 -12.64
N LEU A 117 3.56 8.66 -13.04
CA LEU A 117 2.83 9.82 -13.54
C LEU A 117 2.18 10.55 -12.35
N TYR A 118 3.02 11.26 -11.59
CA TYR A 118 2.58 11.92 -10.36
C TYR A 118 1.60 13.07 -10.66
N LEU A 119 0.37 12.95 -10.17
CA LEU A 119 -0.62 14.02 -10.26
C LEU A 119 -0.32 15.08 -9.20
N GLU A 120 -0.04 16.30 -9.66
CA GLU A 120 0.29 17.42 -8.79
C GLU A 120 -0.94 18.12 -8.20
N LEU A 121 -1.98 17.35 -7.89
CA LEU A 121 -3.30 17.77 -7.42
C LEU A 121 -3.94 16.60 -6.67
N HIS A 122 -4.96 16.89 -5.85
CA HIS A 122 -5.76 15.94 -5.10
C HIS A 122 -4.96 15.08 -4.12
N ARG A 123 -3.89 15.62 -3.54
CA ARG A 123 -2.95 14.87 -2.68
C ARG A 123 -3.55 14.45 -1.34
N ALA A 124 -4.64 15.05 -0.93
CA ALA A 124 -5.24 14.74 0.36
C ALA A 124 -6.15 13.52 0.32
N THR A 125 -6.48 13.05 -0.89
CA THR A 125 -7.11 11.76 -1.13
C THR A 125 -6.34 10.58 -0.55
N TYR A 126 -5.07 10.74 -0.19
CA TYR A 126 -4.30 9.70 0.50
C TYR A 126 -4.69 9.55 1.99
N THR A 127 -5.38 10.54 2.58
CA THR A 127 -5.68 10.57 4.02
C THR A 127 -7.16 10.73 4.35
N SER A 128 -7.94 11.49 3.57
CA SER A 128 -9.38 11.72 3.81
C SER A 128 -10.17 10.42 3.93
N GLN A 129 -11.19 10.34 4.79
CA GLN A 129 -12.03 9.16 4.99
C GLN A 129 -11.18 7.94 5.38
N ALA A 130 -10.44 8.09 6.49
CA ALA A 130 -9.48 7.10 6.96
C ALA A 130 -10.13 5.73 7.12
N ARG A 131 -11.29 5.64 7.78
CA ARG A 131 -12.03 4.36 7.99
C ARG A 131 -12.35 3.63 6.69
N THR A 132 -12.69 4.34 5.61
CA THR A 132 -12.91 3.74 4.27
C THR A 132 -11.64 3.08 3.76
N LYS A 133 -10.48 3.75 3.87
CA LYS A 133 -9.17 3.22 3.48
C LYS A 133 -8.71 2.04 4.34
N GLN A 134 -8.98 2.10 5.66
CA GLN A 134 -8.73 0.99 6.56
C GLN A 134 -9.56 -0.23 6.17
N GLY A 135 -10.86 -0.02 5.90
CA GLY A 135 -11.78 -1.05 5.42
C GLY A 135 -11.29 -1.74 4.15
N ASN A 136 -10.81 -0.95 3.17
CA ASN A 136 -10.21 -1.48 1.94
C ASN A 136 -9.00 -2.37 2.22
N ARG A 137 -7.96 -1.82 2.87
CA ARG A 137 -6.71 -2.56 3.10
C ARG A 137 -6.95 -3.83 3.91
N ARG A 138 -7.80 -3.75 4.93
CA ARG A 138 -8.19 -4.88 5.78
C ARG A 138 -8.96 -5.95 5.01
N SER A 139 -9.72 -5.57 3.99
CA SER A 139 -10.45 -6.51 3.14
C SER A 139 -9.52 -7.19 2.13
N GLU A 140 -8.57 -6.46 1.53
CA GLU A 140 -7.54 -7.04 0.64
C GLU A 140 -6.73 -8.14 1.36
N HIS A 141 -6.26 -7.87 2.57
CA HIS A 141 -5.49 -8.84 3.35
C HIS A 141 -6.33 -10.03 3.82
N ARG A 142 -7.61 -9.81 4.18
CA ARG A 142 -8.54 -10.91 4.53
C ARG A 142 -8.93 -11.77 3.33
N LEU A 143 -9.05 -11.17 2.14
CA LEU A 143 -9.30 -11.92 0.90
C LEU A 143 -8.12 -12.84 0.61
N ARG A 144 -6.89 -12.32 0.70
CA ARG A 144 -5.67 -13.13 0.58
C ARG A 144 -5.66 -14.28 1.60
N GLU A 145 -5.95 -13.99 2.87
CA GLU A 145 -6.01 -15.01 3.92
C GLU A 145 -7.04 -16.10 3.61
N ALA A 146 -8.26 -15.70 3.26
CA ALA A 146 -9.34 -16.63 2.92
C ALA A 146 -8.99 -17.50 1.71
N GLU A 147 -8.40 -16.92 0.65
CA GLU A 147 -7.99 -17.66 -0.54
C GLU A 147 -6.88 -18.68 -0.25
N LEU A 148 -5.85 -18.27 0.52
CA LEU A 148 -4.77 -19.16 0.92
C LEU A 148 -5.32 -20.35 1.71
N TRP A 149 -6.05 -20.10 2.80
CA TRP A 149 -6.51 -21.18 3.66
C TRP A 149 -7.60 -22.03 3.02
N ALA A 150 -8.48 -21.46 2.20
CA ALA A 150 -9.42 -22.25 1.41
C ALA A 150 -8.70 -23.15 0.38
N THR A 151 -7.59 -22.67 -0.21
CA THR A 151 -6.76 -23.49 -1.09
C THR A 151 -6.10 -24.63 -0.32
N THR A 152 -5.49 -24.32 0.83
CA THR A 152 -4.90 -25.32 1.74
C THR A 152 -5.93 -26.38 2.13
N ALA A 153 -7.14 -25.96 2.55
CA ALA A 153 -8.21 -26.88 2.92
C ALA A 153 -8.67 -27.74 1.72
N ALA A 154 -8.84 -27.16 0.53
CA ALA A 154 -9.23 -27.90 -0.67
C ALA A 154 -8.18 -28.94 -1.12
N LEU A 155 -6.91 -28.75 -0.74
CA LEU A 155 -5.83 -29.69 -1.04
C LEU A 155 -5.69 -30.79 0.03
N HIS A 156 -5.88 -30.46 1.30
CA HIS A 156 -5.55 -31.33 2.42
C HIS A 156 -6.74 -31.91 3.20
N ALA A 157 -7.95 -31.37 3.03
CA ALA A 157 -9.16 -31.83 3.73
C ALA A 157 -10.15 -32.52 2.76
N PRO A 158 -10.32 -33.86 2.85
CA PRO A 158 -11.29 -34.57 2.03
C PRO A 158 -12.71 -34.01 2.22
N GLY A 159 -13.34 -33.61 1.12
CA GLY A 159 -14.72 -33.11 1.12
C GLY A 159 -14.86 -31.59 1.32
N TYR A 160 -13.77 -30.86 1.54
CA TYR A 160 -13.82 -29.39 1.50
C TYR A 160 -13.94 -28.89 0.05
N ALA A 161 -14.91 -28.01 -0.20
CA ALA A 161 -15.13 -27.41 -1.51
C ALA A 161 -14.65 -25.95 -1.50
N TYR A 162 -13.77 -25.59 -2.43
CA TYR A 162 -13.28 -24.22 -2.55
C TYR A 162 -14.44 -23.24 -2.84
N PRO A 163 -14.60 -22.15 -2.08
CA PRO A 163 -15.79 -21.32 -2.10
C PRO A 163 -15.79 -20.26 -3.22
N TYR A 164 -15.64 -20.70 -4.48
CA TYR A 164 -15.51 -19.82 -5.67
C TYR A 164 -16.54 -18.69 -5.73
N GLU A 165 -17.83 -19.01 -5.60
CA GLU A 165 -18.93 -18.03 -5.77
C GLU A 165 -18.96 -17.00 -4.65
N LYS A 166 -18.59 -17.40 -3.42
CA LYS A 166 -18.52 -16.47 -2.29
C LYS A 166 -17.34 -15.53 -2.46
N LEU A 167 -16.16 -16.05 -2.83
CA LEU A 167 -14.95 -15.25 -3.06
C LEU A 167 -15.14 -14.27 -4.23
N ASP A 168 -15.70 -14.72 -5.37
CA ASP A 168 -15.99 -13.84 -6.52
C ASP A 168 -16.92 -12.68 -6.15
N ARG A 169 -18.00 -12.94 -5.41
CA ARG A 169 -18.89 -11.88 -4.91
C ARG A 169 -18.14 -10.92 -3.98
N LEU A 170 -17.36 -11.43 -3.03
CA LEU A 170 -16.65 -10.60 -2.05
C LEU A 170 -15.58 -9.73 -2.72
N TRP A 171 -14.82 -10.27 -3.68
CA TRP A 171 -13.90 -9.50 -4.53
C TRP A 171 -14.63 -8.39 -5.27
N LYS A 172 -15.76 -8.68 -5.93
CA LYS A 172 -16.56 -7.68 -6.63
C LYS A 172 -17.08 -6.58 -5.70
N THR A 173 -17.50 -6.94 -4.47
CA THR A 173 -17.91 -5.95 -3.47
C THR A 173 -16.76 -5.06 -3.04
N VAL A 174 -15.56 -5.60 -2.81
CA VAL A 174 -14.37 -4.79 -2.46
C VAL A 174 -13.99 -3.88 -3.63
N LEU A 175 -13.87 -4.42 -4.85
CA LEU A 175 -13.52 -3.67 -6.06
C LEU A 175 -14.51 -2.55 -6.38
N LEU A 176 -15.80 -2.73 -6.10
CA LEU A 176 -16.80 -1.66 -6.22
C LEU A 176 -16.44 -0.45 -5.35
N HIS A 177 -16.00 -0.68 -4.12
CA HIS A 177 -15.64 0.37 -3.17
C HIS A 177 -14.20 0.90 -3.37
N GLN A 178 -13.43 0.31 -4.28
CA GLN A 178 -12.17 0.84 -4.79
C GLN A 178 -12.36 1.89 -5.90
N PHE A 179 -13.60 2.24 -6.22
CA PHE A 179 -13.90 3.30 -7.18
C PHE A 179 -13.20 4.62 -6.81
N HIS A 180 -12.75 5.36 -7.84
CA HIS A 180 -11.84 6.50 -7.70
C HIS A 180 -12.42 7.73 -6.96
N ASP A 181 -13.72 7.76 -6.67
CA ASP A 181 -14.31 8.76 -5.78
C ASP A 181 -14.74 8.21 -4.42
N ILE A 182 -14.76 6.87 -4.26
CA ILE A 182 -15.10 6.20 -3.00
C ILE A 182 -13.83 6.01 -2.18
N LEU A 183 -12.85 5.25 -2.67
CA LEU A 183 -11.65 4.94 -1.90
C LEU A 183 -10.78 6.17 -1.59
N PRO A 184 -10.61 7.12 -2.54
CA PRO A 184 -9.98 8.41 -2.28
C PRO A 184 -10.62 9.27 -1.19
N GLY A 185 -11.87 8.98 -0.79
CA GLY A 185 -12.50 9.70 0.31
C GLY A 185 -13.15 11.00 -0.11
N SER A 186 -13.67 11.04 -1.33
CA SER A 186 -14.08 12.27 -2.01
C SER A 186 -15.56 12.29 -2.41
N SER A 187 -16.35 11.37 -1.86
CA SER A 187 -17.79 11.33 -2.06
C SER A 187 -18.53 11.94 -0.88
N ILE A 188 -19.83 12.22 -1.05
CA ILE A 188 -20.69 12.65 0.05
C ILE A 188 -20.72 11.60 1.19
N ALA A 189 -21.01 12.06 2.41
CA ALA A 189 -21.05 11.23 3.62
C ALA A 189 -21.79 9.89 3.46
N TRP A 190 -22.88 9.86 2.69
CA TRP A 190 -23.70 8.66 2.51
C TRP A 190 -22.93 7.52 1.85
N VAL A 191 -22.09 7.83 0.88
CA VAL A 191 -21.26 6.84 0.16
C VAL A 191 -20.25 6.21 1.11
N HIS A 192 -19.62 7.01 1.99
CA HIS A 192 -18.66 6.48 2.96
C HIS A 192 -19.32 5.66 4.06
N ARG A 193 -20.51 6.04 4.53
CA ARG A 193 -21.28 5.19 5.46
C ARG A 193 -21.66 3.84 4.86
N GLU A 194 -22.00 3.81 3.57
CA GLU A 194 -22.28 2.56 2.86
C GLU A 194 -21.01 1.72 2.69
N ALA A 195 -19.90 2.34 2.24
CA ALA A 195 -18.61 1.67 2.09
C ALA A 195 -18.12 1.05 3.40
N GLU A 196 -18.15 1.80 4.51
CA GLU A 196 -17.76 1.31 5.83
C GLU A 196 -18.65 0.13 6.28
N ALA A 197 -19.96 0.20 6.03
CA ALA A 197 -20.88 -0.88 6.37
C ALA A 197 -20.66 -2.14 5.52
N GLU A 198 -20.39 -2.00 4.22
CA GLU A 198 -20.07 -3.12 3.34
C GLU A 198 -18.72 -3.75 3.70
N TYR A 199 -17.67 -2.96 3.98
CA TYR A 199 -16.40 -3.50 4.45
C TYR A 199 -16.55 -4.27 5.76
N ALA A 200 -17.41 -3.82 6.68
CA ALA A 200 -17.69 -4.56 7.91
C ALA A 200 -18.37 -5.92 7.64
N ARG A 201 -19.29 -5.99 6.67
CA ARG A 201 -19.91 -7.26 6.24
C ARG A 201 -18.90 -8.18 5.56
N VAL A 202 -18.13 -7.66 4.62
CA VAL A 202 -17.05 -8.38 3.94
C VAL A 202 -16.06 -8.97 4.95
N ALA A 203 -15.63 -8.18 5.94
CA ALA A 203 -14.73 -8.65 6.98
C ALA A 203 -15.31 -9.82 7.78
N LYS A 204 -16.60 -9.78 8.13
CA LYS A 204 -17.29 -10.86 8.84
C LYS A 204 -17.37 -12.13 7.99
N GLU A 205 -17.78 -12.00 6.73
CA GLU A 205 -17.93 -13.15 5.83
C GLU A 205 -16.58 -13.81 5.51
N LEU A 206 -15.50 -13.02 5.34
CA LEU A 206 -14.15 -13.54 5.14
C LEU A 206 -13.59 -14.22 6.38
N GLU A 207 -13.90 -13.71 7.58
CA GLU A 207 -13.55 -14.38 8.84
C GLU A 207 -14.24 -15.74 8.94
N GLU A 208 -15.54 -15.81 8.63
CA GLU A 208 -16.30 -17.06 8.62
C GLU A 208 -15.72 -18.07 7.61
N LEU A 209 -15.39 -17.61 6.38
CA LEU A 209 -14.77 -18.45 5.35
C LEU A 209 -13.39 -18.98 5.76
N THR A 210 -12.56 -18.12 6.35
CA THR A 210 -11.22 -18.50 6.82
C THR A 210 -11.32 -19.50 7.95
N ALA A 211 -12.21 -19.25 8.93
CA ALA A 211 -12.43 -20.17 10.03
C ALA A 211 -12.98 -21.53 9.55
N GLU A 212 -13.89 -21.54 8.57
CA GLU A 212 -14.41 -22.77 7.94
C GLU A 212 -13.28 -23.57 7.28
N ALA A 213 -12.41 -22.90 6.51
CA ALA A 213 -11.25 -23.53 5.87
C ALA A 213 -10.26 -24.11 6.89
N VAL A 214 -9.92 -23.34 7.93
CA VAL A 214 -9.01 -23.79 8.99
C VAL A 214 -9.60 -24.96 9.78
N ALA A 215 -10.89 -24.90 10.12
CA ALA A 215 -11.58 -25.98 10.83
C ALA A 215 -11.69 -27.28 10.00
N ALA A 216 -11.80 -27.16 8.67
CA ALA A 216 -11.83 -28.32 7.78
C ALA A 216 -10.54 -29.15 7.81
N LEU A 217 -9.42 -28.56 8.24
CA LEU A 217 -8.15 -29.26 8.47
C LEU A 217 -8.19 -30.18 9.71
N GLY A 218 -9.33 -30.27 10.40
CA GLY A 218 -9.60 -31.15 11.54
C GLY A 218 -9.50 -30.43 12.89
N GLY A 219 -10.07 -30.99 13.96
CA GLY A 219 -9.97 -30.46 15.34
C GLY A 219 -8.83 -31.08 16.15
N GLY A 220 -8.03 -30.26 16.84
CA GLY A 220 -6.84 -30.70 17.57
C GLY A 220 -6.24 -29.61 18.47
N ALA A 221 -4.94 -29.71 18.75
CA ALA A 221 -4.25 -28.70 19.56
C ALA A 221 -4.16 -27.35 18.82
N ALA A 222 -4.05 -26.26 19.58
CA ALA A 222 -3.90 -24.92 19.02
C ALA A 222 -2.65 -24.83 18.12
N ARG A 223 -2.82 -24.20 16.96
CA ARG A 223 -1.78 -23.88 15.99
C ARG A 223 -1.77 -22.40 15.70
N VAL A 224 -0.64 -21.94 15.19
CA VAL A 224 -0.46 -20.58 14.67
C VAL A 224 -0.32 -20.66 13.16
N PHE A 225 -1.13 -19.87 12.46
CA PHE A 225 -1.26 -19.83 11.01
C PHE A 225 -0.67 -18.52 10.48
N ASN A 226 0.24 -18.64 9.52
CA ASN A 226 0.96 -17.54 8.90
C ASN A 226 0.56 -17.38 7.43
N THR A 227 -0.16 -16.30 7.13
CA THR A 227 -0.57 -15.94 5.76
C THR A 227 0.51 -15.16 5.00
N SER A 228 1.51 -14.64 5.72
CA SER A 228 2.62 -13.87 5.14
C SER A 228 3.47 -14.75 4.20
N PRO A 229 4.04 -14.18 3.13
CA PRO A 229 4.97 -14.91 2.28
C PRO A 229 6.38 -15.10 2.88
N PHE A 230 6.59 -14.66 4.12
CA PHE A 230 7.86 -14.80 4.84
C PHE A 230 7.67 -15.61 6.12
N ASP A 231 8.72 -16.35 6.49
CA ASP A 231 8.83 -16.97 7.80
C ASP A 231 8.74 -15.89 8.89
N ARG A 232 8.12 -16.22 10.02
CA ARG A 232 7.92 -15.29 11.12
C ARG A 232 8.37 -15.89 12.43
N SER A 233 9.10 -15.08 13.19
CA SER A 233 9.37 -15.32 14.59
C SER A 233 8.86 -14.11 15.39
N GLU A 234 7.78 -14.27 16.14
CA GLU A 234 7.17 -13.16 16.86
C GLU A 234 6.47 -13.58 18.15
N VAL A 235 6.08 -12.59 18.95
CA VAL A 235 5.29 -12.82 20.16
C VAL A 235 3.81 -12.66 19.85
N VAL A 236 3.07 -13.76 19.99
CA VAL A 236 1.60 -13.79 19.94
C VAL A 236 1.03 -13.86 21.36
N ARG A 237 -0.28 -13.61 21.50
CA ARG A 237 -0.99 -13.91 22.75
C ARG A 237 -1.86 -15.15 22.56
N THR A 238 -1.83 -16.06 23.54
CA THR A 238 -2.76 -17.20 23.59
C THR A 238 -4.20 -16.72 23.87
N ALA A 239 -5.17 -17.63 23.81
CA ALA A 239 -6.56 -17.34 24.15
C ALA A 239 -6.71 -16.84 25.61
N GLU A 240 -5.82 -17.27 26.50
CA GLU A 240 -5.72 -16.84 27.91
C GLU A 240 -4.98 -15.51 28.08
N GLY A 241 -4.51 -14.90 26.98
CA GLY A 241 -3.79 -13.62 26.98
C GLY A 241 -2.30 -13.73 27.30
N VAL A 242 -1.77 -14.94 27.45
CA VAL A 242 -0.36 -15.18 27.80
C VAL A 242 0.53 -14.89 26.59
N PRO A 243 1.57 -14.05 26.72
CA PRO A 243 2.56 -13.84 25.66
C PRO A 243 3.31 -15.15 25.37
N THR A 244 3.45 -15.51 24.10
CA THR A 244 4.17 -16.71 23.66
C THR A 244 4.99 -16.38 22.42
N TYR A 245 6.29 -16.67 22.46
CA TYR A 245 7.16 -16.55 21.30
C TYR A 245 6.98 -17.78 20.40
N VAL A 246 6.72 -17.55 19.12
CA VAL A 246 6.42 -18.61 18.15
C VAL A 246 7.22 -18.40 16.87
N GLU A 247 7.56 -19.50 16.22
CA GLU A 247 8.18 -19.53 14.89
C GLU A 247 7.23 -20.26 13.93
N VAL A 248 6.90 -19.61 12.81
CA VAL A 248 5.90 -20.11 11.87
C VAL A 248 6.40 -19.91 10.44
N PRO A 249 6.44 -20.97 9.60
CA PRO A 249 6.90 -20.85 8.23
C PRO A 249 5.97 -19.98 7.38
N ALA A 250 6.50 -19.41 6.30
CA ALA A 250 5.76 -18.66 5.29
C ALA A 250 4.57 -19.45 4.75
N SER A 251 3.41 -18.79 4.61
CA SER A 251 2.18 -19.39 4.06
C SER A 251 1.80 -20.75 4.70
N GLY A 252 2.19 -20.95 5.96
CA GLY A 252 2.15 -22.23 6.65
C GLY A 252 1.65 -22.14 8.09
N SER A 253 1.77 -23.25 8.83
CA SER A 253 1.33 -23.29 10.23
C SER A 253 2.31 -24.06 11.10
N ALA A 254 2.37 -23.70 12.39
CA ALA A 254 3.15 -24.39 13.41
C ALA A 254 2.29 -24.66 14.65
N PRO A 255 2.59 -25.70 15.46
CA PRO A 255 1.97 -25.86 16.77
C PRO A 255 2.16 -24.59 17.63
N LEU A 256 1.17 -24.24 18.46
CA LEU A 256 1.31 -23.21 19.48
C LEU A 256 2.19 -23.75 20.61
N ALA A 257 3.50 -23.82 20.36
CA ALA A 257 4.52 -24.20 21.32
C ALA A 257 5.46 -23.02 21.52
N ALA A 258 5.83 -22.77 22.79
CA ALA A 258 6.77 -21.72 23.11
C ALA A 258 8.15 -22.07 22.52
N ALA A 259 8.64 -21.20 21.64
CA ALA A 259 10.04 -21.15 21.26
C ALA A 259 10.83 -20.26 22.24
N GLU A 260 12.14 -20.47 22.34
CA GLU A 260 12.99 -19.60 23.15
C GLU A 260 13.29 -18.29 22.38
N PRO A 261 12.91 -17.11 22.91
CA PRO A 261 13.27 -15.85 22.28
C PRO A 261 14.80 -15.63 22.36
N PRO A 262 15.41 -14.89 21.39
CA PRO A 262 16.84 -14.64 21.40
C PRO A 262 17.34 -13.90 22.65
N GLN A 263 16.59 -12.87 23.08
CA GLN A 263 16.84 -12.10 24.29
C GLN A 263 15.51 -11.59 24.87
N PRO A 264 15.38 -11.49 26.20
CA PRO A 264 14.19 -10.97 26.84
C PRO A 264 14.07 -9.45 26.71
N VAL A 265 12.85 -8.94 26.82
CA VAL A 265 12.58 -7.51 27.00
C VAL A 265 12.77 -7.13 28.46
N THR A 266 13.38 -5.98 28.70
CA THR A 266 13.52 -5.36 30.01
C THR A 266 12.89 -3.97 29.99
N VAL A 267 12.24 -3.61 31.10
CA VAL A 267 11.62 -2.29 31.28
C VAL A 267 12.25 -1.64 32.51
N ALA A 268 12.84 -0.46 32.33
CA ALA A 268 13.45 0.30 33.42
C ALA A 268 13.02 1.77 33.34
N GLY A 269 12.05 2.16 34.18
CA GLY A 269 11.43 3.49 34.09
C GLY A 269 10.70 3.64 32.74
N ARG A 270 11.17 4.56 31.89
CA ARG A 270 10.63 4.79 30.53
C ARG A 270 11.53 4.24 29.43
N VAL A 271 12.39 3.27 29.75
CA VAL A 271 13.31 2.62 28.82
C VAL A 271 12.85 1.20 28.55
N LEU A 272 12.68 0.85 27.28
CA LEU A 272 12.44 -0.50 26.78
C LEU A 272 13.71 -1.00 26.08
N ASP A 273 14.19 -2.19 26.42
CA ASP A 273 15.40 -2.78 25.83
C ASP A 273 15.19 -4.28 25.60
N ASN A 274 15.48 -4.77 24.40
CA ASN A 274 15.37 -6.20 24.06
C ASN A 274 16.69 -6.79 23.50
N GLY A 275 17.81 -6.10 23.71
CA GLY A 275 19.11 -6.51 23.20
C GLY A 275 19.38 -6.25 21.72
N LEU A 276 18.34 -5.90 20.94
CA LEU A 276 18.46 -5.49 19.54
C LEU A 276 18.36 -3.98 19.41
N VAL A 277 17.40 -3.39 20.12
CA VAL A 277 17.17 -1.95 20.19
C VAL A 277 16.88 -1.52 21.63
N ARG A 278 17.29 -0.30 21.96
CA ARG A 278 16.96 0.36 23.21
C ARG A 278 16.20 1.64 22.93
N VAL A 279 15.01 1.77 23.50
CA VAL A 279 14.06 2.85 23.25
C VAL A 279 13.84 3.62 24.55
N GLU A 280 14.05 4.92 24.53
CA GLU A 280 13.76 5.81 25.66
C GLU A 280 12.60 6.74 25.34
N VAL A 281 11.55 6.70 26.18
CA VAL A 281 10.38 7.56 26.08
C VAL A 281 10.52 8.75 27.04
N ALA A 282 10.38 9.96 26.50
CA ALA A 282 10.45 11.21 27.27
C ALA A 282 9.23 11.42 28.16
N GLU A 283 9.30 12.42 29.04
CA GLU A 283 8.16 12.85 29.88
C GLU A 283 6.99 13.39 29.08
N ASP A 284 7.28 14.01 27.93
CA ASP A 284 6.26 14.43 26.98
C ASP A 284 5.67 13.25 26.19
N GLY A 285 6.21 12.03 26.30
CA GLY A 285 5.76 10.83 25.59
C GLY A 285 6.33 10.66 24.17
N THR A 286 7.19 11.56 23.69
CA THR A 286 7.95 11.36 22.45
C THR A 286 9.11 10.37 22.66
N LEU A 287 9.70 9.88 21.58
CA LEU A 287 10.92 9.09 21.66
C LEU A 287 12.12 10.03 21.83
N ALA A 288 12.77 9.96 22.98
CA ALA A 288 13.99 10.72 23.27
C ALA A 288 15.22 10.10 22.58
N SER A 289 15.28 8.77 22.52
CA SER A 289 16.37 8.00 21.89
C SER A 289 15.84 6.67 21.38
N VAL A 290 16.36 6.24 20.22
CA VAL A 290 16.21 4.88 19.69
C VAL A 290 17.59 4.41 19.27
N ARG A 291 18.24 3.60 20.09
CA ARG A 291 19.57 3.08 19.78
C ARG A 291 19.46 1.69 19.16
N ASP A 292 19.96 1.52 17.95
CA ASP A 292 20.18 0.20 17.36
C ASP A 292 21.46 -0.39 17.96
N LEU A 293 21.31 -1.42 18.80
CA LEU A 293 22.42 -2.05 19.52
C LEU A 293 23.26 -2.93 18.60
N ARG A 294 22.68 -3.42 17.49
CA ARG A 294 23.37 -4.26 16.50
C ARG A 294 24.34 -3.42 15.68
N ALA A 295 23.93 -2.21 15.30
CA ALA A 295 24.76 -1.25 14.58
C ALA A 295 25.54 -0.30 15.50
N GLY A 296 25.24 -0.29 16.80
CA GLY A 296 25.91 0.54 17.80
C GLY A 296 25.63 2.04 17.70
N ARG A 297 24.56 2.47 17.02
CA ARG A 297 24.28 3.89 16.70
C ARG A 297 22.91 4.37 17.15
N GLU A 298 22.79 5.68 17.33
CA GLU A 298 21.52 6.38 17.48
C GLU A 298 20.79 6.42 16.13
N VAL A 299 19.47 6.21 16.14
CA VAL A 299 18.62 6.21 14.96
C VAL A 299 17.99 7.58 14.74
N LEU A 300 17.63 8.27 15.81
CA LEU A 300 16.92 9.54 15.76
C LEU A 300 17.87 10.74 15.79
N ALA A 301 17.57 11.75 14.99
CA ALA A 301 18.29 13.02 15.00
C ALA A 301 17.68 14.06 15.96
N ASP A 302 16.43 13.85 16.37
CA ASP A 302 15.62 14.72 17.23
C ASP A 302 14.44 13.87 17.78
N LYS A 303 13.51 14.46 18.53
CA LYS A 303 12.31 13.78 19.07
C LYS A 303 11.59 12.96 17.99
N GLY A 304 11.52 11.64 18.21
CA GLY A 304 10.82 10.69 17.34
C GLY A 304 9.37 10.50 17.74
N ASN A 305 8.55 10.01 16.80
CA ASN A 305 7.11 9.81 16.97
C ASN A 305 6.40 11.09 17.48
N LEU A 306 6.81 12.24 16.96
CA LEU A 306 6.21 13.53 17.33
C LEU A 306 4.92 13.73 16.54
N HIS A 307 3.79 13.81 17.26
CA HIS A 307 2.51 14.19 16.68
C HIS A 307 2.44 15.70 16.45
N ARG A 308 2.10 16.09 15.21
CA ARG A 308 1.92 17.48 14.79
C ARG A 308 0.53 17.72 14.27
N LEU A 309 -0.13 18.73 14.81
CA LEU A 309 -1.44 19.18 14.35
C LEU A 309 -1.27 20.36 13.41
N HIS A 310 -1.48 20.15 12.11
CA HIS A 310 -1.37 21.19 11.09
C HIS A 310 -2.73 21.82 10.79
N THR A 311 -2.73 23.10 10.44
CA THR A 311 -3.90 23.73 9.81
C THR A 311 -4.01 23.27 8.36
N ASP A 312 -5.20 22.85 7.97
CA ASP A 312 -5.50 22.27 6.66
C ASP A 312 -6.67 23.01 6.03
N LEU A 313 -6.33 24.01 5.21
CA LEU A 313 -7.27 24.89 4.52
C LEU A 313 -6.80 24.99 3.07
N PRO A 314 -7.13 24.01 2.22
CA PRO A 314 -6.79 24.05 0.80
C PRO A 314 -7.60 25.13 0.08
N ASN A 315 -7.07 25.63 -1.04
CA ASN A 315 -7.71 26.68 -1.83
C ASN A 315 -8.99 26.20 -2.52
N TYR A 316 -9.01 24.94 -2.96
CA TYR A 316 -10.12 24.29 -3.64
C TYR A 316 -10.26 22.84 -3.14
N TRP A 317 -11.46 22.27 -3.29
CA TRP A 317 -11.75 20.85 -3.09
C TRP A 317 -11.22 20.23 -1.78
N ASP A 318 -11.77 20.67 -0.66
CA ASP A 318 -11.35 20.32 0.71
C ASP A 318 -10.95 18.84 0.95
N ALA A 319 -11.84 17.88 0.65
CA ALA A 319 -11.52 16.46 0.82
C ALA A 319 -10.48 15.90 -0.19
N TRP A 320 -10.35 16.51 -1.37
CA TRP A 320 -9.39 16.07 -2.38
C TRP A 320 -8.00 16.65 -2.13
N ASP A 321 -7.91 17.93 -1.79
CA ASP A 321 -6.67 18.68 -1.84
C ASP A 321 -6.08 19.01 -0.46
N ILE A 322 -4.75 19.11 -0.48
CA ILE A 322 -3.94 19.67 0.59
C ILE A 322 -2.83 20.48 -0.09
N ASP A 323 -2.71 21.73 0.32
CA ASP A 323 -1.76 22.66 -0.28
C ASP A 323 -0.51 22.79 0.58
N LYS A 324 0.65 22.99 -0.04
CA LYS A 324 1.96 23.02 0.61
C LYS A 324 2.05 23.95 1.84
N HIS A 325 1.26 25.02 1.89
CA HIS A 325 1.23 25.97 3.02
C HIS A 325 0.73 25.37 4.33
N TYR A 326 0.13 24.16 4.34
CA TYR A 326 -0.20 23.45 5.58
C TYR A 326 1.04 23.26 6.49
N LYS A 327 2.23 23.17 5.89
CA LYS A 327 3.51 23.02 6.60
C LYS A 327 3.91 24.27 7.39
N ASN A 328 3.31 25.44 7.11
CA ASN A 328 3.70 26.71 7.72
C ASN A 328 3.06 26.95 9.08
N ARG A 329 1.95 26.27 9.41
CA ARG A 329 1.22 26.47 10.65
C ARG A 329 0.83 25.15 11.29
N TYR A 330 1.54 24.81 12.36
CA TYR A 330 1.31 23.60 13.14
C TYR A 330 1.50 23.83 14.64
N THR A 331 1.04 22.86 15.42
CA THR A 331 1.28 22.75 16.86
C THR A 331 1.89 21.39 17.14
N ASP A 332 3.07 21.38 17.74
CA ASP A 332 3.70 20.16 18.24
C ASP A 332 2.97 19.74 19.52
N LEU A 333 2.47 18.50 19.56
CA LEU A 333 1.78 17.97 20.73
C LEU A 333 2.83 17.45 21.71
N LEU A 334 3.21 18.25 22.69
CA LEU A 334 4.24 17.93 23.70
C LEU A 334 3.68 17.88 25.14
N ASP A 335 2.43 18.27 25.33
CA ASP A 335 1.76 18.17 26.62
C ASP A 335 1.13 16.78 26.74
N ALA A 336 1.74 15.91 27.56
CA ALA A 336 1.17 14.60 27.90
C ALA A 336 0.33 14.67 29.18
N ASP A 337 -0.85 14.05 29.13
CA ASP A 337 -1.69 13.84 30.31
C ASP A 337 -1.08 12.75 31.19
N SER A 338 -0.54 11.69 30.56
CA SER A 338 0.13 10.59 31.25
C SER A 338 1.17 9.89 30.35
N VAL A 339 2.24 9.38 30.97
CA VAL A 339 3.21 8.45 30.36
C VAL A 339 3.47 7.33 31.37
N THR A 340 2.94 6.15 31.10
CA THR A 340 2.88 5.04 32.08
C THR A 340 3.38 3.74 31.48
N VAL A 341 4.16 2.96 32.25
CA VAL A 341 4.44 1.57 31.88
C VAL A 341 3.17 0.76 32.08
N VAL A 342 2.74 0.05 31.04
CA VAL A 342 1.50 -0.75 31.05
C VAL A 342 1.76 -2.24 30.86
N GLU A 343 2.98 -2.61 30.47
CA GLU A 343 3.39 -3.99 30.33
C GLU A 343 4.88 -4.15 30.64
N GLU A 344 5.17 -5.13 31.50
CA GLU A 344 6.51 -5.56 31.91
C GLU A 344 6.52 -7.09 31.94
N ASP A 345 6.93 -7.69 30.82
CA ASP A 345 7.03 -9.14 30.62
C ASP A 345 8.33 -9.46 29.86
N PRO A 346 8.98 -10.60 30.09
CA PRO A 346 10.19 -10.97 29.35
C PRO A 346 10.03 -11.05 27.82
N LEU A 347 8.81 -11.19 27.30
CA LEU A 347 8.53 -11.18 25.87
C LEU A 347 8.05 -9.81 25.36
N LEU A 348 7.54 -8.94 26.22
CA LEU A 348 6.85 -7.70 25.87
C LEU A 348 7.18 -6.57 26.85
N GLY A 349 7.51 -5.39 26.34
CA GLY A 349 7.51 -4.16 27.12
C GLY A 349 6.62 -3.12 26.46
N ALA A 350 5.77 -2.43 27.23
CA ALA A 350 4.93 -1.39 26.67
C ALA A 350 4.74 -0.17 27.57
N ILE A 351 4.75 1.00 26.94
CA ILE A 351 4.51 2.31 27.56
C ILE A 351 3.29 2.94 26.89
N ARG A 352 2.32 3.38 27.69
CA ARG A 352 1.16 4.12 27.24
C ARG A 352 1.35 5.62 27.44
N VAL A 353 1.05 6.38 26.41
CA VAL A 353 1.03 7.84 26.38
C VAL A 353 -0.41 8.30 26.14
N GLU A 354 -0.91 9.19 26.97
CA GLU A 354 -2.23 9.80 26.81
C GLU A 354 -2.08 11.31 26.68
N ARG A 355 -2.81 11.91 25.73
CA ARG A 355 -2.78 13.35 25.48
C ARG A 355 -4.16 13.88 25.12
N SER A 356 -4.47 15.07 25.63
CA SER A 356 -5.64 15.86 25.24
C SER A 356 -5.17 17.08 24.46
N PHE A 357 -5.85 17.41 23.36
CA PHE A 357 -5.44 18.52 22.50
C PHE A 357 -6.62 19.18 21.78
N GLY A 358 -6.36 20.36 21.20
CA GLY A 358 -7.29 21.04 20.31
C GLY A 358 -8.67 21.29 20.93
N LYS A 359 -9.72 20.89 20.23
CA LYS A 359 -11.14 21.09 20.59
C LYS A 359 -11.72 19.94 21.41
N GLY A 360 -10.92 19.33 22.27
CA GLY A 360 -11.33 18.18 23.09
C GLY A 360 -11.01 16.83 22.46
N SER A 361 -10.15 16.81 21.45
CA SER A 361 -9.60 15.59 20.89
C SER A 361 -8.67 14.89 21.89
N LYS A 362 -8.62 13.56 21.82
CA LYS A 362 -7.76 12.75 22.68
C LYS A 362 -6.98 11.74 21.86
N LEU A 363 -5.73 11.50 22.24
CA LEU A 363 -4.88 10.49 21.66
C LEU A 363 -4.35 9.60 22.80
N THR A 364 -4.57 8.30 22.66
CA THR A 364 -4.01 7.26 23.53
C THR A 364 -3.15 6.38 22.66
N GLN A 365 -1.85 6.31 22.96
CA GLN A 365 -0.91 5.51 22.20
C GLN A 365 -0.18 4.52 23.10
N THR A 366 -0.09 3.27 22.67
CA THR A 366 0.75 2.25 23.30
C THR A 366 1.97 1.99 22.44
N ILE A 367 3.15 2.26 22.98
CA ILE A 367 4.46 2.00 22.37
C ILE A 367 4.93 0.64 22.87
N THR A 368 5.15 -0.31 21.96
CA THR A 368 5.49 -1.69 22.32
C THR A 368 6.81 -2.13 21.69
N LEU A 369 7.64 -2.78 22.50
CA LEU A 369 8.83 -3.51 22.07
C LEU A 369 8.67 -4.99 22.40
N ARG A 370 9.00 -5.87 21.46
CA ARG A 370 8.85 -7.34 21.58
C ARG A 370 10.20 -8.02 21.59
N ALA A 371 10.29 -9.16 22.27
CA ALA A 371 11.47 -10.01 22.21
C ALA A 371 11.69 -10.51 20.77
N GLY A 372 12.97 -10.55 20.35
CA GLY A 372 13.35 -11.06 19.03
C GLY A 372 13.08 -10.14 17.83
N SER A 373 12.52 -8.93 18.02
CA SER A 373 12.27 -8.00 16.92
C SER A 373 12.84 -6.60 17.21
N PRO A 374 13.60 -5.98 16.29
CA PRO A 374 14.02 -4.59 16.42
C PRO A 374 12.88 -3.59 16.13
N ARG A 375 11.70 -4.07 15.70
CA ARG A 375 10.54 -3.26 15.34
C ARG A 375 9.90 -2.67 16.59
N ILE A 376 9.63 -1.37 16.54
CA ILE A 376 8.93 -0.62 17.60
C ILE A 376 7.52 -0.32 17.08
N ASP A 377 6.51 -0.83 17.76
CA ASP A 377 5.10 -0.69 17.34
C ASP A 377 4.41 0.44 18.10
N PHE A 378 3.58 1.21 17.39
CA PHE A 378 2.78 2.32 17.89
C PHE A 378 1.30 2.06 17.61
N GLU A 379 0.58 1.54 18.60
CA GLU A 379 -0.88 1.42 18.53
C GLU A 379 -1.49 2.73 19.00
N THR A 380 -2.17 3.45 18.11
CA THR A 380 -2.64 4.83 18.34
C THR A 380 -4.15 4.92 18.18
N ASP A 381 -4.86 5.08 19.28
CA ASP A 381 -6.29 5.39 19.31
C ASP A 381 -6.48 6.91 19.39
N ILE A 382 -7.34 7.45 18.53
CA ILE A 382 -7.61 8.89 18.44
C ILE A 382 -9.12 9.10 18.51
N ASP A 383 -9.58 9.86 19.49
CA ASP A 383 -10.93 10.43 19.53
C ASP A 383 -10.86 11.84 18.94
N TRP A 384 -11.25 11.97 17.68
CA TRP A 384 -10.97 13.13 16.82
C TRP A 384 -12.17 14.07 16.71
N HIS A 385 -11.99 15.31 17.18
CA HIS A 385 -13.00 16.39 17.19
C HIS A 385 -12.47 17.70 16.59
N GLU A 386 -11.39 17.62 15.81
CA GLU A 386 -10.83 18.80 15.12
C GLU A 386 -11.60 19.11 13.83
N ALA A 387 -11.39 20.30 13.29
CA ALA A 387 -11.96 20.74 12.01
C ALA A 387 -10.89 21.48 11.21
N GLU A 388 -10.78 21.20 9.90
CA GLU A 388 -9.81 21.83 8.98
C GLU A 388 -8.37 21.67 9.51
N LYS A 389 -8.08 20.44 9.96
CA LYS A 389 -6.81 20.01 10.52
C LYS A 389 -6.36 18.68 9.91
N ILE A 390 -5.05 18.47 9.92
CA ILE A 390 -4.44 17.16 9.68
C ILE A 390 -3.45 16.84 10.81
N LEU A 391 -3.56 15.62 11.35
CA LEU A 391 -2.61 15.08 12.32
C LEU A 391 -1.55 14.24 11.61
N LYS A 392 -0.28 14.52 11.87
CA LYS A 392 0.85 13.74 11.35
C LYS A 392 1.73 13.19 12.47
N ALA A 393 2.35 12.04 12.26
CA ALA A 393 3.36 11.47 13.16
C ALA A 393 4.73 11.46 12.48
N GLY A 394 5.72 12.15 13.09
CA GLY A 394 7.03 12.40 12.48
C GLY A 394 8.19 11.65 13.12
N PHE A 395 9.10 11.14 12.29
CA PHE A 395 10.32 10.43 12.66
C PHE A 395 11.54 11.08 11.99
N PRO A 396 12.28 11.96 12.68
CA PRO A 396 13.53 12.52 12.19
C PRO A 396 14.67 11.51 12.40
N VAL A 397 15.04 10.77 11.36
CA VAL A 397 16.14 9.79 11.40
C VAL A 397 17.48 10.44 11.03
N ASP A 398 18.55 10.02 11.71
CA ASP A 398 19.92 10.47 11.45
C ASP A 398 20.53 9.75 10.24
N ILE A 399 19.89 9.90 9.08
CA ILE A 399 20.29 9.30 7.80
C ILE A 399 20.34 10.36 6.72
N ARG A 400 21.44 10.39 5.95
CA ARG A 400 21.57 11.22 4.75
C ARG A 400 21.12 10.42 3.52
N ALA A 401 19.81 10.42 3.27
CA ALA A 401 19.25 9.71 2.12
C ALA A 401 19.03 10.65 0.91
N PRO A 402 19.56 10.33 -0.28
CA PRO A 402 19.25 11.09 -1.50
C PRO A 402 17.83 10.82 -2.00
N HIS A 403 17.28 9.65 -1.69
CA HIS A 403 15.94 9.21 -2.08
C HIS A 403 15.21 8.58 -0.90
N SER A 404 13.89 8.57 -0.97
CA SER A 404 13.01 7.73 -0.18
C SER A 404 12.44 6.64 -1.07
N SER A 405 12.41 5.40 -0.58
CA SER A 405 11.75 4.28 -1.26
C SER A 405 10.40 4.06 -0.61
N ALA A 406 9.31 4.09 -1.36
CA ALA A 406 7.97 3.82 -0.82
C ALA A 406 7.30 2.70 -1.61
N GLU A 407 6.63 1.81 -0.89
CA GLU A 407 5.94 0.67 -1.49
C GLU A 407 4.82 1.13 -2.44
N ILE A 408 4.74 0.46 -3.59
CA ILE A 408 3.62 0.48 -4.52
C ILE A 408 3.19 -0.95 -4.85
N GLN A 409 2.17 -1.11 -5.70
CA GLN A 409 1.75 -2.43 -6.14
C GLN A 409 2.93 -3.18 -6.78
N PHE A 410 3.23 -4.38 -6.26
CA PHE A 410 4.29 -5.28 -6.74
C PHE A 410 5.71 -4.66 -6.80
N GLY A 411 6.03 -3.69 -5.94
CA GLY A 411 7.37 -3.11 -5.90
C GLY A 411 7.45 -1.83 -5.09
N HIS A 412 8.40 -0.97 -5.44
CA HIS A 412 8.56 0.32 -4.79
C HIS A 412 9.12 1.35 -5.78
N ILE A 413 8.94 2.62 -5.44
CA ILE A 413 9.48 3.75 -6.22
C ILE A 413 10.37 4.62 -5.37
N GLN A 414 11.43 5.13 -5.98
CA GLN A 414 12.36 6.05 -5.37
C GLN A 414 11.98 7.49 -5.70
N ARG A 415 11.76 8.31 -4.67
CA ARG A 415 11.48 9.74 -4.80
C ARG A 415 12.61 10.55 -4.17
N PRO A 416 13.17 11.56 -4.85
CA PRO A 416 14.21 12.40 -4.27
C PRO A 416 13.76 13.08 -2.97
N THR A 417 14.64 13.18 -1.99
CA THR A 417 14.36 13.86 -0.70
C THR A 417 14.60 15.37 -0.76
N HIS A 418 15.26 15.86 -1.82
CA HIS A 418 15.50 17.27 -2.09
C HIS A 418 14.43 17.86 -3.02
N THR A 419 14.40 19.19 -3.12
CA THR A 419 13.43 19.94 -3.94
C THR A 419 14.13 20.93 -4.88
N ASN A 420 15.03 20.42 -5.73
CA ASN A 420 15.82 21.22 -6.68
C ASN A 420 14.98 21.71 -7.87
N THR A 421 14.02 20.90 -8.31
CA THR A 421 13.13 21.22 -9.43
C THR A 421 11.70 21.46 -8.97
N SER A 422 10.88 22.10 -9.81
CA SER A 422 9.45 22.26 -9.57
C SER A 422 8.71 20.93 -9.45
N TRP A 423 9.14 19.91 -10.21
CA TRP A 423 8.61 18.54 -10.15
C TRP A 423 8.87 17.87 -8.80
N GLU A 424 10.06 18.07 -8.23
CA GLU A 424 10.41 17.57 -6.90
C GLU A 424 9.68 18.36 -5.81
N ALA A 425 9.63 19.69 -5.94
CA ALA A 425 8.94 20.55 -4.99
C ALA A 425 7.43 20.29 -4.91
N ALA A 426 6.82 19.77 -5.98
CA ALA A 426 5.41 19.39 -6.04
C ALA A 426 5.09 18.10 -5.26
N ARG A 427 6.09 17.28 -4.90
CA ARG A 427 5.96 16.02 -4.16
C ARG A 427 6.06 16.22 -2.64
N PHE A 428 5.39 17.24 -2.12
CA PHE A 428 5.41 17.56 -0.70
C PHE A 428 4.49 16.68 0.16
N GLU A 429 3.65 15.87 -0.50
CA GLU A 429 2.79 14.83 0.05
C GLU A 429 2.65 13.73 -1.03
N VAL A 430 2.95 12.49 -0.70
CA VAL A 430 3.02 11.38 -1.67
C VAL A 430 2.32 10.13 -1.11
N SER A 431 1.91 9.25 -2.01
CA SER A 431 1.32 7.97 -1.65
C SER A 431 2.41 6.90 -1.42
N GLY A 432 2.20 6.06 -0.42
CA GLY A 432 2.90 4.79 -0.21
C GLY A 432 1.95 3.76 0.39
N HIS A 433 2.18 2.47 0.12
CA HIS A 433 1.35 1.41 0.66
C HIS A 433 1.68 1.12 2.12
N ARG A 434 2.43 0.06 2.42
CA ARG A 434 2.66 -0.39 3.81
C ARG A 434 3.92 0.19 4.43
N TRP A 435 4.89 0.63 3.64
CA TRP A 435 6.17 1.11 4.18
C TRP A 435 6.81 2.23 3.38
N VAL A 436 7.65 3.00 4.08
CA VAL A 436 8.59 3.99 3.55
C VAL A 436 9.97 3.68 4.12
N HIS A 437 10.98 3.56 3.27
CA HIS A 437 12.35 3.21 3.63
C HIS A 437 13.30 4.37 3.28
N ILE A 438 14.15 4.71 4.24
CA ILE A 438 15.17 5.75 4.15
C ILE A 438 16.52 5.10 4.43
N ALA A 439 17.48 5.25 3.52
CA ALA A 439 18.77 4.62 3.68
C ALA A 439 19.94 5.44 3.13
N GLU A 440 21.11 5.12 3.68
CA GLU A 440 22.43 5.45 3.18
C GLU A 440 23.24 4.14 3.05
N PRO A 441 24.39 4.12 2.37
CA PRO A 441 25.17 2.90 2.25
C PRO A 441 25.50 2.28 3.62
N GLY A 442 25.03 1.05 3.84
CA GLY A 442 25.28 0.28 5.08
C GLY A 442 24.26 0.47 6.20
N TYR A 443 23.29 1.37 6.09
CA TYR A 443 22.25 1.51 7.12
C TYR A 443 20.93 2.07 6.57
N GLY A 444 19.80 1.50 7.00
CA GLY A 444 18.47 1.91 6.59
C GLY A 444 17.48 1.88 7.75
N VAL A 445 16.39 2.62 7.62
CA VAL A 445 15.27 2.64 8.55
C VAL A 445 13.97 2.58 7.74
N ALA A 446 13.04 1.73 8.15
CA ALA A 446 11.70 1.69 7.59
C ALA A 446 10.67 2.25 8.59
N VAL A 447 9.70 2.98 8.06
CA VAL A 447 8.46 3.36 8.74
C VAL A 447 7.34 2.55 8.09
N ILE A 448 6.64 1.75 8.89
CA ILE A 448 5.66 0.76 8.43
C ILE A 448 4.28 1.16 8.96
N ASN A 449 3.20 0.86 8.24
CA ASN A 449 1.84 1.22 8.65
C ASN A 449 0.81 0.15 8.24
N ASP A 450 -0.31 0.13 8.98
CA ASP A 450 -1.42 -0.79 8.75
C ASP A 450 -2.47 -0.27 7.78
N SER A 451 -2.59 1.06 7.59
CA SER A 451 -3.74 1.64 6.88
C SER A 451 -3.64 3.13 6.54
N THR A 452 -2.43 3.71 6.57
CA THR A 452 -2.16 5.10 6.18
C THR A 452 -1.44 5.13 4.84
N TYR A 453 -1.89 5.97 3.90
CA TYR A 453 -1.30 6.03 2.55
C TYR A 453 -0.52 7.32 2.29
N GLY A 454 -0.88 8.42 2.95
CA GLY A 454 -0.22 9.72 2.81
C GLY A 454 1.03 9.81 3.67
N HIS A 455 2.14 10.28 3.09
CA HIS A 455 3.33 10.65 3.84
C HIS A 455 4.08 11.79 3.17
N ASP A 456 4.95 12.45 3.95
CA ASP A 456 5.96 13.34 3.41
C ASP A 456 7.36 13.02 3.93
N VAL A 457 8.35 13.27 3.08
CA VAL A 457 9.76 13.14 3.43
C VAL A 457 10.42 14.50 3.27
N SER A 458 11.16 14.92 4.29
CA SER A 458 11.88 16.19 4.29
C SER A 458 13.31 16.01 4.76
N ARG A 459 14.21 16.84 4.24
CA ARG A 459 15.62 16.86 4.58
C ARG A 459 15.94 18.08 5.43
N THR A 460 16.70 17.89 6.51
CA THR A 460 17.23 18.97 7.34
C THR A 460 18.75 18.97 7.27
N VAL A 461 19.35 20.16 7.12
CA VAL A 461 20.81 20.34 7.22
C VAL A 461 21.12 20.92 8.58
N ARG A 462 21.95 20.22 9.35
CA ARG A 462 22.43 20.65 10.66
C ARG A 462 23.50 21.73 10.51
N GLU A 463 23.76 22.48 11.59
CA GLU A 463 24.80 23.52 11.62
C GLU A 463 26.21 22.96 11.33
N ASP A 464 26.47 21.69 11.66
CA ASP A 464 27.72 20.97 11.39
C ASP A 464 27.87 20.52 9.92
N GLY A 465 26.89 20.81 9.06
CA GLY A 465 26.84 20.33 7.67
C GLY A 465 26.29 18.90 7.52
N GLY A 466 26.02 18.21 8.63
CA GLY A 466 25.34 16.93 8.67
C GLY A 466 23.93 17.03 8.09
N THR A 467 23.39 15.91 7.62
CA THR A 467 22.07 15.86 7.00
C THR A 467 21.23 14.78 7.64
N THR A 468 19.99 15.11 7.95
CA THR A 468 19.02 14.17 8.52
C THR A 468 17.77 14.15 7.65
N THR A 469 17.02 13.06 7.74
CA THR A 469 15.82 12.84 6.94
C THR A 469 14.65 12.62 7.87
N ARG A 470 13.54 13.33 7.68
CA ARG A 470 12.30 13.14 8.44
C ARG A 470 11.25 12.51 7.54
N VAL A 471 10.70 11.39 7.99
CA VAL A 471 9.48 10.79 7.44
C VAL A 471 8.32 11.19 8.34
N SER A 472 7.21 11.67 7.77
CA SER A 472 5.99 11.92 8.53
C SER A 472 4.78 11.24 7.88
N LEU A 473 4.09 10.40 8.65
CA LEU A 473 2.84 9.76 8.24
C LEU A 473 1.67 10.72 8.42
N SER A 474 0.76 10.77 7.46
CA SER A 474 -0.51 11.51 7.54
C SER A 474 -1.59 10.61 8.14
N LEU A 475 -2.00 10.83 9.39
CA LEU A 475 -2.89 9.90 10.10
C LEU A 475 -4.36 10.18 9.80
N VAL A 476 -4.87 11.32 10.25
CA VAL A 476 -6.29 11.69 10.16
C VAL A 476 -6.45 13.15 9.77
N ARG A 477 -7.45 13.45 8.93
CA ARG A 477 -7.83 14.79 8.51
C ARG A 477 -9.21 15.17 9.04
N ALA A 478 -9.62 16.41 8.84
CA ALA A 478 -10.98 16.89 9.12
C ALA A 478 -11.49 17.85 8.04
N PRO A 479 -11.60 17.42 6.76
CA PRO A 479 -12.23 18.25 5.74
C PRO A 479 -13.74 18.39 6.04
N ARG A 480 -14.38 19.39 5.45
CA ARG A 480 -15.81 19.68 5.62
C ARG A 480 -16.63 19.59 4.34
N ILE A 481 -15.96 19.43 3.19
CA ILE A 481 -16.59 19.30 1.89
C ILE A 481 -15.95 18.11 1.15
N PRO A 482 -16.75 17.16 0.64
CA PRO A 482 -18.21 17.18 0.52
C PRO A 482 -18.95 16.57 1.74
N ASP A 483 -18.22 16.03 2.71
CA ASP A 483 -18.75 15.50 3.97
C ASP A 483 -18.45 16.46 5.13
N PRO A 484 -19.47 17.12 5.73
CA PRO A 484 -19.28 18.08 6.82
C PRO A 484 -18.73 17.50 8.12
N GLU A 485 -18.84 16.18 8.31
CA GLU A 485 -18.41 15.45 9.51
C GLU A 485 -17.36 14.38 9.15
N ALA A 486 -16.61 14.60 8.06
CA ALA A 486 -15.57 13.68 7.62
C ALA A 486 -14.59 13.37 8.76
N ASP A 487 -14.33 12.07 8.94
CA ASP A 487 -13.40 11.54 9.93
C ASP A 487 -13.64 11.98 11.39
N GLN A 488 -14.83 12.47 11.76
CA GLN A 488 -15.14 12.73 13.17
C GLN A 488 -15.25 11.41 13.96
N GLY A 489 -14.84 11.46 15.23
CA GLY A 489 -14.93 10.35 16.19
C GLY A 489 -13.68 9.48 16.23
N ARG A 490 -13.86 8.17 16.46
CA ARG A 490 -12.76 7.27 16.81
C ARG A 490 -12.04 6.69 15.61
N HIS A 491 -10.71 6.68 15.69
CA HIS A 491 -9.79 6.03 14.76
C HIS A 491 -8.75 5.22 15.52
N ARG A 492 -8.27 4.14 14.90
CA ARG A 492 -7.15 3.34 15.41
C ARG A 492 -6.15 3.13 14.29
N PHE A 493 -4.93 3.58 14.50
CA PHE A 493 -3.81 3.40 13.56
C PHE A 493 -2.74 2.54 14.22
N VAL A 494 -2.14 1.64 13.45
CA VAL A 494 -0.92 0.96 13.86
C VAL A 494 0.17 1.28 12.87
N TYR A 495 1.29 1.79 13.38
CA TYR A 495 2.49 2.04 12.59
C TYR A 495 3.71 1.64 13.40
N SER A 496 4.85 1.49 12.73
CA SER A 496 6.07 0.99 13.34
C SER A 496 7.31 1.70 12.81
N LEU A 497 8.34 1.76 13.65
CA LEU A 497 9.69 2.17 13.27
C LEU A 497 10.59 0.92 13.30
N LEU A 498 11.30 0.66 12.21
CA LEU A 498 12.19 -0.48 12.06
C LEU A 498 13.63 0.00 11.79
N PRO A 499 14.47 0.08 12.82
CA PRO A 499 15.90 0.37 12.68
C PRO A 499 16.67 -0.72 11.94
N GLY A 500 17.72 -0.32 11.21
CA GLY A 500 18.63 -1.24 10.52
C GLY A 500 17.98 -2.06 9.40
N ALA A 501 16.86 -1.59 8.85
CA ALA A 501 16.07 -2.30 7.84
C ALA A 501 16.70 -2.22 6.45
N SER A 502 16.72 -3.35 5.75
CA SER A 502 16.80 -3.40 4.29
C SER A 502 15.40 -3.20 3.66
N ILE A 503 15.33 -3.17 2.32
CA ILE A 503 14.05 -3.17 1.60
C ILE A 503 13.31 -4.49 1.84
N GLU A 504 14.01 -5.61 1.90
CA GLU A 504 13.40 -6.94 2.12
C GLU A 504 12.79 -7.03 3.52
N ASP A 505 13.47 -6.47 4.54
CA ASP A 505 12.91 -6.34 5.89
C ASP A 505 11.65 -5.46 5.90
N ALA A 506 11.67 -4.34 5.17
CA ALA A 506 10.51 -3.45 5.07
C ALA A 506 9.30 -4.12 4.41
N VAL A 507 9.54 -4.95 3.37
CA VAL A 507 8.51 -5.75 2.70
C VAL A 507 7.97 -6.81 3.67
N ALA A 508 8.84 -7.61 4.30
CA ALA A 508 8.45 -8.68 5.20
C ALA A 508 7.64 -8.14 6.40
N GLU A 509 8.12 -7.08 7.04
CA GLU A 509 7.46 -6.46 8.18
C GLU A 509 6.20 -5.69 7.77
N GLY A 510 6.14 -5.18 6.53
CA GLY A 510 4.93 -4.64 5.92
C GLY A 510 3.82 -5.69 5.82
N TYR A 511 4.11 -6.89 5.32
CA TYR A 511 3.17 -8.01 5.35
C TYR A 511 2.84 -8.43 6.78
N ALA A 512 3.83 -8.58 7.65
CA ALA A 512 3.65 -9.06 9.02
C ALA A 512 2.68 -8.20 9.83
N LEU A 513 2.77 -6.87 9.69
CA LEU A 513 1.86 -5.93 10.35
C LEU A 513 0.42 -6.03 9.82
N ASN A 514 0.26 -6.30 8.53
CA ASN A 514 -1.04 -6.29 7.86
C ASN A 514 -1.71 -7.69 7.75
N LEU A 515 -0.96 -8.75 8.03
CA LEU A 515 -1.40 -10.15 8.09
C LEU A 515 -1.04 -10.72 9.47
N PRO A 516 -1.74 -10.33 10.56
CA PRO A 516 -1.43 -10.86 11.89
C PRO A 516 -1.54 -12.38 11.92
N LEU A 517 -0.68 -13.04 12.71
CA LEU A 517 -0.76 -14.49 12.90
C LEU A 517 -2.10 -14.88 13.52
N ARG A 518 -2.73 -15.92 12.97
CA ARG A 518 -4.00 -16.46 13.48
C ARG A 518 -3.72 -17.65 14.40
N VAL A 519 -4.29 -17.63 15.59
CA VAL A 519 -4.29 -18.78 16.51
C VAL A 519 -5.64 -19.49 16.39
N ALA A 520 -5.63 -20.79 16.10
CA ALA A 520 -6.84 -21.59 16.02
C ALA A 520 -6.56 -23.07 16.33
N ASP A 521 -7.56 -23.78 16.84
CA ASP A 521 -7.49 -25.22 17.04
C ASP A 521 -7.49 -25.96 15.70
N SER A 522 -6.54 -26.88 15.51
CA SER A 522 -6.50 -27.73 14.32
C SER A 522 -5.80 -29.06 14.55
N ALA A 523 -6.33 -30.16 14.01
CA ALA A 523 -5.70 -31.48 14.06
C ALA A 523 -4.62 -31.68 13.00
N GLY A 524 -4.65 -30.87 11.93
CA GLY A 524 -3.76 -31.00 10.79
C GLY A 524 -2.44 -30.26 11.00
N ALA A 525 -1.36 -30.80 10.46
CA ALA A 525 -0.15 -30.06 10.18
C ALA A 525 -0.05 -29.89 8.65
N PRO A 526 -0.89 -29.02 8.04
CA PRO A 526 -0.85 -28.85 6.59
C PRO A 526 0.54 -28.36 6.18
N GLU A 527 1.11 -29.01 5.18
CA GLU A 527 2.28 -28.45 4.49
C GLU A 527 1.86 -27.14 3.80
N PRO A 528 2.73 -26.13 3.72
CA PRO A 528 2.45 -24.95 2.91
C PRO A 528 2.11 -25.36 1.48
N VAL A 529 1.05 -24.77 0.91
CA VAL A 529 0.64 -25.05 -0.47
C VAL A 529 1.80 -24.84 -1.42
N VAL A 530 2.55 -23.76 -1.19
CA VAL A 530 3.84 -23.49 -1.82
C VAL A 530 4.83 -22.92 -0.83
N SER A 531 6.11 -23.19 -1.07
CA SER A 531 7.23 -22.48 -0.47
C SER A 531 8.17 -22.01 -1.57
N VAL A 532 8.93 -20.95 -1.31
CA VAL A 532 9.92 -20.43 -2.24
C VAL A 532 11.25 -20.28 -1.51
N ASP A 533 12.26 -21.00 -1.99
CA ASP A 533 13.64 -20.81 -1.56
C ASP A 533 14.28 -19.73 -2.46
N GLY A 534 14.88 -18.68 -1.90
CA GLY A 534 15.63 -17.66 -2.65
C GLY A 534 15.29 -16.22 -2.27
N GLU A 535 16.27 -15.33 -2.39
CA GLU A 535 16.11 -13.92 -1.99
C GLU A 535 15.38 -13.08 -3.04
N GLY A 536 14.51 -12.18 -2.59
CA GLY A 536 13.81 -11.23 -3.44
C GLY A 536 12.65 -11.78 -4.27
N VAL A 537 12.29 -13.06 -4.12
CA VAL A 537 11.07 -13.63 -4.73
C VAL A 537 9.96 -13.66 -3.68
N THR A 538 8.90 -12.86 -3.87
CA THR A 538 7.81 -12.75 -2.90
C THR A 538 6.52 -13.35 -3.45
N VAL A 539 5.89 -14.25 -2.69
CA VAL A 539 4.58 -14.83 -3.03
C VAL A 539 3.47 -13.83 -2.72
N GLU A 540 2.71 -13.42 -3.73
CA GLU A 540 1.60 -12.46 -3.56
C GLU A 540 0.22 -13.10 -3.49
N ALA A 541 0.00 -14.21 -4.20
CA ALA A 541 -1.30 -14.87 -4.17
C ALA A 541 -1.13 -16.37 -4.35
N VAL A 542 -1.96 -17.13 -3.64
CA VAL A 542 -2.12 -18.58 -3.79
C VAL A 542 -3.63 -18.85 -3.77
N LYS A 543 -4.16 -19.30 -4.90
CA LYS A 543 -5.58 -19.61 -5.06
C LYS A 543 -5.78 -20.81 -5.99
N LEU A 544 -7.00 -21.35 -6.05
CA LEU A 544 -7.36 -22.26 -7.14
C LEU A 544 -7.68 -21.49 -8.43
N ALA A 545 -7.47 -22.13 -9.58
CA ALA A 545 -7.72 -21.56 -10.91
C ALA A 545 -9.20 -21.22 -11.13
N ASP A 546 -9.48 -20.10 -11.81
CA ASP A 546 -10.84 -19.57 -11.99
C ASP A 546 -11.71 -20.47 -12.88
N ASP A 547 -11.07 -21.28 -13.73
CA ASP A 547 -11.74 -22.28 -14.58
C ASP A 547 -12.20 -23.53 -13.81
N LYS A 548 -11.98 -23.58 -12.48
CA LYS A 548 -12.34 -24.67 -11.58
C LYS A 548 -11.70 -26.02 -11.95
N SER A 549 -10.60 -26.01 -12.71
CA SER A 549 -9.81 -27.21 -13.00
C SER A 549 -9.25 -27.91 -11.76
N GLY A 550 -9.11 -27.16 -10.66
CA GLY A 550 -8.45 -27.61 -9.44
C GLY A 550 -6.94 -27.34 -9.44
N ASP A 551 -6.39 -26.76 -10.51
CA ASP A 551 -5.02 -26.28 -10.56
C ASP A 551 -4.80 -25.14 -9.55
N VAL A 552 -3.57 -25.00 -9.08
CA VAL A 552 -3.17 -23.94 -8.15
C VAL A 552 -2.52 -22.81 -8.93
N VAL A 553 -3.00 -21.59 -8.72
CA VAL A 553 -2.43 -20.37 -9.28
C VAL A 553 -1.59 -19.69 -8.21
N VAL A 554 -0.33 -19.44 -8.54
CA VAL A 554 0.62 -18.75 -7.67
C VAL A 554 1.13 -17.51 -8.37
N ARG A 555 0.96 -16.35 -7.74
CA ARG A 555 1.53 -15.10 -8.22
C ARG A 555 2.76 -14.75 -7.39
N LEU A 556 3.86 -14.48 -8.06
CA LEU A 556 5.15 -14.08 -7.51
C LEU A 556 5.51 -12.70 -8.04
N TYR A 557 6.32 -11.95 -7.30
CA TYR A 557 6.97 -10.76 -7.81
C TYR A 557 8.36 -10.55 -7.23
N GLU A 558 9.20 -9.81 -7.95
CA GLU A 558 10.51 -9.37 -7.46
C GLU A 558 10.36 -8.04 -6.70
N SER A 559 10.73 -8.01 -5.42
CA SER A 559 10.37 -6.91 -4.52
C SER A 559 11.47 -5.84 -4.33
N ARG A 560 12.72 -6.15 -4.73
CA ARG A 560 13.90 -5.33 -4.41
C ARG A 560 14.33 -4.39 -5.55
N GLY A 561 13.79 -4.56 -6.75
CA GLY A 561 14.26 -3.87 -7.96
C GLY A 561 15.55 -4.49 -8.53
N GLY A 562 15.81 -5.75 -8.21
CA GLY A 562 17.01 -6.51 -8.61
C GLY A 562 16.67 -7.75 -9.45
N ARG A 563 17.68 -8.54 -9.81
CA ARG A 563 17.42 -9.89 -10.31
C ARG A 563 17.25 -10.83 -9.13
N ALA A 564 16.24 -11.68 -9.17
CA ALA A 564 16.02 -12.71 -8.16
C ALA A 564 16.03 -14.10 -8.81
N GLN A 565 16.53 -15.06 -8.06
CA GLN A 565 16.51 -16.48 -8.41
C GLN A 565 16.00 -17.26 -7.20
N GLY A 566 15.19 -18.26 -7.46
CA GLY A 566 14.67 -19.12 -6.43
C GLY A 566 14.12 -20.42 -6.96
N VAL A 567 13.59 -21.23 -6.07
CA VAL A 567 12.96 -22.51 -6.38
C VAL A 567 11.62 -22.55 -5.66
N LEU A 568 10.53 -22.61 -6.44
CA LEU A 568 9.20 -22.83 -5.91
C LEU A 568 8.96 -24.33 -5.71
N ARG A 569 8.49 -24.70 -4.53
CA ARG A 569 8.12 -26.07 -4.15
C ARG A 569 6.65 -26.12 -3.78
N THR A 570 6.03 -27.28 -3.94
CA THR A 570 4.61 -27.50 -3.66
C THR A 570 4.43 -28.50 -2.52
N GLY A 571 3.45 -28.25 -1.64
CA GLY A 571 3.00 -29.22 -0.62
C GLY A 571 2.08 -30.32 -1.19
N PHE A 572 2.08 -30.50 -2.50
CA PHE A 572 1.28 -31.49 -3.23
C PHE A 572 2.05 -32.02 -4.44
N PRO A 573 1.71 -33.23 -4.96
CA PRO A 573 2.34 -33.77 -6.16
C PRO A 573 2.16 -32.85 -7.37
N LEU A 574 3.26 -32.40 -7.96
CA LEU A 574 3.27 -31.50 -9.12
C LEU A 574 3.35 -32.31 -10.43
N ALA A 575 2.30 -32.21 -11.26
CA ALA A 575 2.27 -32.85 -12.58
C ALA A 575 2.82 -31.96 -13.71
N GLY A 576 2.84 -30.64 -13.49
CA GLY A 576 3.40 -29.69 -14.45
C GLY A 576 3.14 -28.25 -14.04
N ALA A 577 3.91 -27.32 -14.62
CA ALA A 577 3.77 -25.90 -14.38
C ALA A 577 3.71 -25.13 -15.70
N GLN A 578 2.99 -24.01 -15.71
CA GLN A 578 2.86 -23.13 -16.87
C GLN A 578 2.90 -21.68 -16.43
N VAL A 579 3.63 -20.84 -17.17
CA VAL A 579 3.58 -19.39 -17.02
C VAL A 579 2.31 -18.88 -17.68
N THR A 580 1.57 -18.04 -16.96
CA THR A 580 0.37 -17.39 -17.46
C THR A 580 0.47 -15.89 -17.31
N ASP A 581 -0.41 -15.16 -18.01
CA ASP A 581 -0.65 -13.77 -17.67
C ASP A 581 -1.52 -13.62 -16.40
N LEU A 582 -1.87 -12.38 -16.05
CA LEU A 582 -2.64 -12.09 -14.84
C LEU A 582 -4.09 -12.60 -14.89
N LEU A 583 -4.61 -12.95 -16.08
CA LEU A 583 -5.92 -13.52 -16.33
C LEU A 583 -5.85 -15.06 -16.47
N GLU A 584 -4.73 -15.67 -16.08
CA GLU A 584 -4.50 -17.12 -16.13
C GLU A 584 -4.44 -17.69 -17.56
N ARG A 585 -4.26 -16.83 -18.57
CA ARG A 585 -4.13 -17.28 -19.95
C ARG A 585 -2.71 -17.82 -20.18
N PRO A 586 -2.56 -19.03 -20.76
CA PRO A 586 -1.26 -19.64 -21.03
C PRO A 586 -0.33 -18.76 -21.86
N LEU A 587 0.95 -18.67 -21.46
CA LEU A 587 2.00 -18.00 -22.23
C LEU A 587 3.07 -19.02 -22.68
N GLU A 588 3.70 -19.70 -21.73
CA GLU A 588 4.78 -20.67 -21.98
C GLU A 588 4.81 -21.75 -20.90
N ASP A 589 5.32 -22.94 -21.22
CA ASP A 589 5.50 -24.00 -20.23
C ASP A 589 6.66 -23.65 -19.29
N ALA A 590 6.49 -23.91 -17.99
CA ALA A 590 7.54 -23.73 -17.01
C ALA A 590 8.28 -25.06 -16.77
N GLU A 591 9.59 -24.98 -16.63
CA GLU A 591 10.42 -26.17 -16.35
C GLU A 591 10.10 -26.73 -14.95
N VAL A 592 9.95 -28.05 -14.86
CA VAL A 592 9.81 -28.77 -13.60
C VAL A 592 11.02 -29.69 -13.42
N VAL A 593 11.81 -29.43 -12.38
CA VAL A 593 13.02 -30.18 -12.04
C VAL A 593 12.82 -30.82 -10.68
N GLU A 594 12.85 -32.15 -10.63
CA GLU A 594 12.70 -32.92 -9.37
C GLU A 594 11.45 -32.53 -8.56
N GLY A 595 10.33 -32.21 -9.24
CA GLY A 595 9.07 -31.82 -8.60
C GLY A 595 9.02 -30.36 -8.11
N ALA A 596 9.99 -29.53 -8.48
CA ALA A 596 10.02 -28.10 -8.16
C ALA A 596 10.14 -27.23 -9.42
N VAL A 597 9.83 -25.94 -9.30
CA VAL A 597 9.88 -24.97 -10.41
C VAL A 597 10.99 -23.96 -10.13
N PRO A 598 12.13 -24.02 -10.84
CA PRO A 598 13.13 -22.96 -10.81
C PRO A 598 12.52 -21.65 -11.33
N VAL A 599 12.70 -20.56 -10.59
CA VAL A 599 12.20 -19.24 -10.97
C VAL A 599 13.35 -18.25 -11.09
N THR A 600 13.30 -17.43 -12.14
CA THR A 600 14.20 -16.28 -12.32
C THR A 600 13.37 -15.07 -12.67
N LEU A 601 13.49 -14.01 -11.86
CA LEU A 601 12.75 -12.77 -12.05
C LEU A 601 13.71 -11.63 -12.39
N ARG A 602 13.30 -10.80 -13.35
CA ARG A 602 13.90 -9.49 -13.62
C ARG A 602 13.45 -8.48 -12.54
N PRO A 603 14.13 -7.32 -12.41
CA PRO A 603 13.69 -6.24 -11.52
C PRO A 603 12.19 -5.98 -11.62
N PHE A 604 11.50 -6.05 -10.48
CA PHE A 604 10.05 -5.81 -10.36
C PHE A 604 9.14 -6.66 -11.25
N GLN A 605 9.64 -7.78 -11.80
CA GLN A 605 8.82 -8.65 -12.64
C GLN A 605 7.74 -9.35 -11.81
N ILE A 606 6.50 -9.30 -12.31
CA ILE A 606 5.41 -10.15 -11.85
C ILE A 606 5.42 -11.45 -12.67
N LEU A 607 5.34 -12.59 -11.99
CA LEU A 607 5.25 -13.91 -12.59
C LEU A 607 4.01 -14.63 -12.05
N THR A 608 3.13 -15.12 -12.92
CA THR A 608 2.02 -16.00 -12.51
C THR A 608 2.28 -17.40 -13.03
N LEU A 609 2.26 -18.37 -12.12
CA LEU A 609 2.42 -19.79 -12.40
C LEU A 609 1.09 -20.51 -12.15
N ARG A 610 0.68 -21.31 -13.13
CA ARG A 610 -0.40 -22.29 -13.00
C ARG A 610 0.23 -23.67 -12.78
N LEU A 611 -0.06 -24.28 -11.64
CA LEU A 611 0.51 -25.55 -11.18
C LEU A 611 -0.54 -26.65 -11.27
N ARG A 612 -0.31 -27.61 -12.15
CA ARG A 612 -1.17 -28.79 -12.34
C ARG A 612 -0.87 -29.84 -11.28
N ARG A 613 -1.93 -30.33 -10.65
CA ARG A 613 -1.84 -31.38 -9.62
C ARG A 613 -1.66 -32.76 -10.26
N GLY A 614 -0.89 -33.62 -9.59
CA GLY A 614 -0.66 -35.02 -9.94
C GLY A 614 -1.58 -36.01 -9.27
#